data_AF-A0A7S3JIR3-F1
#
_entry.id   AF-A0A7S3JIR3-F1
#
_cell.length_a   1.000
_cell.length_b   1.000
_cell.length_c   1.000
_cell.angle_alpha   90.00
_cell.angle_beta   90.00
_cell.angle_gamma   90.00
#
_symmetry.space_group_name_H-M   'P 1'
#
loop_
_entity.id
_entity.type
_entity.pdbx_description
1 polymer ?
#
loop_
_entity_poly.entity_id
_entity_poly.type
_entity_poly.pdbx_seq_one_letter_code
_entity_poly.pdbx_strand_id
1 'polypeptide(L)'
;KLADFGLASKEKSSTSKKGTISYMCPEILSGEKYNTCASDLYASAVVLFIMLTKNLPFLRAESTDRSYSRILANDWTEFWKIHSSYNSSDFEISDAFKDLFCKMVAIDPEERLTIKQIKNHEWFLGPLPGQEEIALHFAEKQQANKSSVKPAKQGERRTSLKNPAKSQKLKAVSDKQNTRYYKVGNADILMDKIIEFAKKNHYRFKKCPDYFRIILQIEEASKSTFIQMNVLKKPKEEVRC
;
A
#
# COMPACT_ATOMS: atom_id res chain seq x y z
N LYS A 1 -13.33 20.68 -2.69
CA LYS A 1 -13.31 20.77 -4.18
C LYS A 1 -12.08 20.01 -4.65
N LEU A 2 -12.22 19.17 -5.68
CA LEU A 2 -11.06 18.51 -6.29
C LEU A 2 -10.38 19.46 -7.27
N ALA A 3 -9.07 19.32 -7.41
CA ALA A 3 -8.25 20.03 -8.36
C ALA A 3 -7.27 19.04 -9.00
N ASP A 4 -6.70 19.42 -10.15
CA ASP A 4 -5.81 18.62 -10.97
C ASP A 4 -6.46 17.37 -11.61
N PHE A 5 -6.85 17.52 -12.88
CA PHE A 5 -7.44 16.47 -13.70
C PHE A 5 -6.48 15.97 -14.78
N GLY A 6 -5.16 16.23 -14.65
CA GLY A 6 -4.17 15.85 -15.67
C GLY A 6 -4.06 14.35 -15.94
N LEU A 7 -4.56 13.53 -15.02
CA LEU A 7 -4.60 12.06 -15.12
C LEU A 7 -6.02 11.51 -15.32
N ALA A 8 -7.05 12.37 -15.35
CA ALA A 8 -8.43 11.92 -15.48
C ALA A 8 -8.71 11.32 -16.87
N SER A 9 -9.48 10.24 -16.90
CA SER A 9 -9.88 9.55 -18.14
C SER A 9 -11.35 9.14 -18.07
N LYS A 10 -12.00 9.05 -19.24
CA LYS A 10 -13.35 8.48 -19.37
C LYS A 10 -13.33 6.95 -19.46
N GLU A 11 -12.16 6.35 -19.61
CA GLU A 11 -12.01 4.90 -19.70
C GLU A 11 -12.30 4.23 -18.36
N LYS A 12 -13.07 3.15 -18.39
CA LYS A 12 -13.38 2.33 -17.21
C LYS A 12 -12.25 1.38 -16.82
N SER A 13 -11.26 1.21 -17.70
CA SER A 13 -10.09 0.37 -17.46
C SER A 13 -8.85 0.97 -18.09
N SER A 14 -7.69 0.75 -17.48
CA SER A 14 -6.40 1.26 -17.95
C SER A 14 -5.30 0.25 -17.64
N THR A 15 -4.17 0.35 -18.33
CA THR A 15 -2.90 -0.36 -18.02
C THR A 15 -1.79 0.63 -17.66
N SER A 16 -2.11 1.92 -17.65
CA SER A 16 -1.13 2.97 -17.43
C SER A 16 -0.76 3.10 -15.96
N LYS A 17 0.54 3.01 -15.67
CA LYS A 17 1.10 3.24 -14.33
C LYS A 17 1.36 4.73 -14.10
N LYS A 18 0.32 5.44 -13.65
CA LYS A 18 0.34 6.90 -13.40
C LYS A 18 -0.22 7.20 -12.01
N GLY A 19 0.26 8.29 -11.40
CA GLY A 19 -0.17 8.77 -10.08
C GLY A 19 0.95 8.75 -9.04
N THR A 20 0.59 8.99 -7.78
CA THR A 20 1.52 8.96 -6.65
C THR A 20 1.53 7.58 -6.01
N ILE A 21 2.71 6.98 -5.87
CA ILE A 21 2.91 5.57 -5.53
C ILE A 21 2.16 5.13 -4.28
N SER A 22 2.15 5.93 -3.21
CA SER A 22 1.52 5.57 -1.94
C SER A 22 -0.01 5.47 -1.99
N TYR A 23 -0.63 5.93 -3.08
CA TYR A 23 -2.08 5.87 -3.30
C TYR A 23 -2.48 4.83 -4.35
N MET A 24 -1.50 4.21 -5.03
CA MET A 24 -1.77 3.22 -6.07
C MET A 24 -2.19 1.88 -5.46
N CYS A 25 -3.20 1.26 -6.04
CA CYS A 25 -3.59 -0.11 -5.77
C CYS A 25 -2.53 -1.11 -6.30
N PRO A 26 -2.48 -2.35 -5.76
CA PRO A 26 -1.45 -3.33 -6.11
C PRO A 26 -1.41 -3.66 -7.61
N GLU A 27 -2.56 -3.74 -8.29
CA GLU A 27 -2.64 -4.08 -9.71
C GLU A 27 -2.02 -2.99 -10.61
N ILE A 28 -2.10 -1.71 -10.23
CA ILE A 28 -1.39 -0.63 -10.92
C ILE A 28 0.13 -0.79 -10.75
N LEU A 29 0.58 -1.15 -9.54
CA LEU A 29 2.00 -1.34 -9.26
C LEU A 29 2.57 -2.56 -10.02
N SER A 30 1.78 -3.61 -10.18
CA SER A 30 2.09 -4.80 -10.99
C SER A 30 2.03 -4.55 -12.51
N GLY A 31 1.46 -3.42 -12.95
CA GLY A 31 1.29 -3.11 -14.38
C GLY A 31 0.17 -3.91 -15.04
N GLU A 32 -0.76 -4.43 -14.24
CA GLU A 32 -1.92 -5.18 -14.70
C GLU A 32 -2.99 -4.22 -15.24
N LYS A 33 -3.94 -4.77 -16.02
CA LYS A 33 -5.14 -4.02 -16.41
C LYS A 33 -6.02 -3.85 -15.19
N TYR A 34 -6.40 -2.63 -14.87
CA TYR A 34 -7.19 -2.31 -13.67
C TYR A 34 -8.47 -1.56 -14.03
N ASN A 35 -9.46 -1.65 -13.13
CA ASN A 35 -10.67 -0.82 -13.19
C ASN A 35 -10.39 0.55 -12.57
N THR A 36 -10.64 1.62 -13.31
CA THR A 36 -10.31 3.00 -12.89
C THR A 36 -11.13 3.43 -11.68
N CYS A 37 -12.41 3.09 -11.62
CA CYS A 37 -13.27 3.40 -10.48
C CYS A 37 -12.85 2.63 -9.21
N ALA A 38 -12.52 1.34 -9.32
CA ALA A 38 -12.06 0.56 -8.17
C ALA A 38 -10.70 1.06 -7.64
N SER A 39 -9.82 1.50 -8.54
CA SER A 39 -8.57 2.18 -8.19
C SER A 39 -8.82 3.48 -7.42
N ASP A 40 -9.76 4.33 -7.88
CA ASP A 40 -10.09 5.58 -7.19
C ASP A 40 -10.64 5.34 -5.78
N LEU A 41 -11.42 4.27 -5.58
CA LEU A 41 -11.93 3.89 -4.25
C LEU A 41 -10.82 3.40 -3.33
N TYR A 42 -9.85 2.64 -3.85
CA TYR A 42 -8.65 2.25 -3.10
C TYR A 42 -7.84 3.48 -2.67
N ALA A 43 -7.57 4.39 -3.59
CA ALA A 43 -6.85 5.64 -3.29
C ALA A 43 -7.61 6.51 -2.27
N SER A 44 -8.95 6.54 -2.36
CA SER A 44 -9.81 7.22 -1.39
C SER A 44 -9.70 6.63 0.01
N ALA A 45 -9.55 5.31 0.14
CA ALA A 45 -9.33 4.65 1.43
C ALA A 45 -8.00 5.09 2.07
N VAL A 46 -6.94 5.19 1.26
CA VAL A 46 -5.63 5.69 1.72
C VAL A 46 -5.75 7.13 2.21
N VAL A 47 -6.42 8.01 1.47
CA VAL A 47 -6.66 9.41 1.88
C VAL A 47 -7.46 9.45 3.19
N LEU A 48 -8.51 8.65 3.30
CA LEU A 48 -9.34 8.59 4.50
C LEU A 48 -8.57 8.15 5.74
N PHE A 49 -7.71 7.14 5.58
CA PHE A 49 -6.81 6.69 6.63
C PHE A 49 -5.85 7.80 7.07
N ILE A 50 -5.25 8.54 6.13
CA ILE A 50 -4.37 9.67 6.44
C ILE A 50 -5.13 10.75 7.22
N MET A 51 -6.37 11.06 6.85
CA MET A 51 -7.15 12.09 7.56
C MET A 51 -7.38 11.73 9.03
N LEU A 52 -7.61 10.45 9.35
CA LEU A 52 -7.86 9.99 10.72
C LEU A 52 -6.58 9.81 11.53
N THR A 53 -5.54 9.23 10.92
CA THR A 53 -4.33 8.82 11.64
C THR A 53 -3.16 9.78 11.50
N LYS A 54 -3.26 10.75 10.57
CA LYS A 54 -2.18 11.65 10.14
C LYS A 54 -0.95 10.94 9.57
N ASN A 55 -1.08 9.66 9.24
CA ASN A 55 0.00 8.81 8.76
C ASN A 55 -0.46 7.99 7.55
N LEU A 56 0.49 7.51 6.75
CA LEU A 56 0.20 6.59 5.66
C LEU A 56 -0.09 5.18 6.21
N PRO A 57 -1.06 4.44 5.64
CA PRO A 57 -1.28 3.04 6.00
C PRO A 57 -0.13 2.13 5.53
N PHE A 58 0.52 2.50 4.43
CA PHE A 58 1.70 1.85 3.86
C PHE A 58 2.35 2.81 2.87
N LEU A 59 3.64 2.65 2.60
CA LEU A 59 4.35 3.47 1.61
C LEU A 59 4.07 2.99 0.18
N ARG A 60 3.92 1.67 0.01
CA ARG A 60 3.67 1.00 -1.29
C ARG A 60 2.79 -0.22 -1.07
N ALA A 61 1.84 -0.44 -1.98
CA ALA A 61 1.00 -1.65 -2.00
C ALA A 61 1.78 -2.88 -2.53
N GLU A 62 2.91 -3.21 -1.91
CA GLU A 62 3.84 -4.28 -2.30
C GLU A 62 4.26 -5.11 -1.08
N SER A 63 4.62 -6.38 -1.28
CA SER A 63 4.96 -7.30 -0.19
C SER A 63 6.20 -6.92 0.62
N THR A 64 7.06 -6.05 0.09
CA THR A 64 8.24 -5.53 0.79
C THR A 64 7.90 -4.45 1.79
N ASP A 65 6.70 -3.86 1.73
CA ASP A 65 6.26 -2.86 2.69
C ASP A 65 5.81 -3.54 3.99
N ARG A 66 6.31 -3.04 5.13
CA ARG A 66 6.07 -3.62 6.44
C ARG A 66 4.57 -3.71 6.76
N SER A 67 3.82 -2.64 6.55
CA SER A 67 2.39 -2.60 6.87
C SER A 67 1.57 -3.35 5.82
N TYR A 68 1.87 -3.16 4.53
CA TYR A 68 1.13 -3.83 3.47
C TYR A 68 1.32 -5.35 3.49
N SER A 69 2.49 -5.85 3.92
CA SER A 69 2.72 -7.28 4.10
C SER A 69 1.72 -7.94 5.07
N ARG A 70 1.19 -7.18 6.04
CA ARG A 70 0.14 -7.64 6.97
C ARG A 70 -1.21 -7.74 6.29
N ILE A 71 -1.54 -6.77 5.43
CA ILE A 71 -2.74 -6.82 4.58
C ILE A 71 -2.69 -8.06 3.67
N LEU A 72 -1.55 -8.32 3.02
CA LEU A 72 -1.35 -9.51 2.18
C LEU A 72 -1.50 -10.84 2.94
N ALA A 73 -1.12 -10.85 4.22
CA ALA A 73 -1.25 -12.00 5.10
C ALA A 73 -2.64 -12.12 5.75
N ASN A 74 -3.56 -11.18 5.50
CA ASN A 74 -4.82 -11.01 6.22
C ASN A 74 -4.63 -10.88 7.75
N ASP A 75 -3.48 -10.36 8.18
CA ASP A 75 -3.12 -10.13 9.58
C ASP A 75 -3.47 -8.68 9.99
N TRP A 76 -4.77 -8.41 10.08
CA TRP A 76 -5.27 -7.09 10.43
C TRP A 76 -4.91 -6.69 11.86
N THR A 77 -4.77 -7.65 12.77
CA THR A 77 -4.37 -7.40 14.16
C THR A 77 -3.00 -6.73 14.22
N GLU A 78 -2.00 -7.29 13.54
CA GLU A 78 -0.66 -6.70 13.51
C GLU A 78 -0.62 -5.40 12.68
N PHE A 79 -1.41 -5.30 11.60
CA PHE A 79 -1.58 -4.04 10.86
C PHE A 79 -2.02 -2.90 11.79
N TRP A 80 -3.12 -3.09 12.53
CA TRP A 80 -3.63 -2.05 13.43
C TRP A 80 -2.69 -1.78 14.60
N LYS A 81 -1.92 -2.77 15.05
CA LYS A 81 -0.88 -2.59 16.07
C LYS A 81 0.30 -1.74 15.59
N ILE A 82 0.71 -1.88 14.32
CA ILE A 82 1.72 -0.98 13.73
C ILE A 82 1.21 0.47 13.78
N HIS A 83 -0.08 0.66 13.50
CA HIS A 83 -0.70 1.97 13.42
C HIS A 83 -1.21 2.53 14.76
N SER A 84 -1.29 1.71 15.83
CA SER A 84 -1.76 2.15 17.15
C SER A 84 -0.79 3.11 17.83
N SER A 85 0.50 3.03 17.51
CA SER A 85 1.53 3.93 18.06
C SER A 85 1.36 5.40 17.63
N TYR A 86 0.56 5.66 16.61
CA TYR A 86 0.27 7.01 16.10
C TYR A 86 -1.00 7.61 16.67
N ASN A 87 -1.77 6.84 17.44
CA ASN A 87 -2.91 7.37 18.16
C ASN A 87 -2.38 8.24 19.29
N SER A 88 -2.69 9.54 19.25
CA SER A 88 -2.63 10.36 20.46
C SER A 88 -3.53 9.75 21.53
N SER A 89 -3.19 9.94 22.81
CA SER A 89 -3.96 9.45 23.97
C SER A 89 -5.47 9.70 23.91
N ASP A 90 -5.89 10.69 23.10
CA ASP A 90 -7.25 11.21 23.07
C ASP A 90 -8.10 10.68 21.89
N PHE A 91 -7.57 9.78 21.05
CA PHE A 91 -8.31 9.28 19.88
C PHE A 91 -8.05 7.80 19.61
N GLU A 92 -9.12 7.00 19.68
CA GLU A 92 -9.12 5.59 19.28
C GLU A 92 -9.84 5.40 17.94
N ILE A 93 -9.24 4.58 17.08
CA ILE A 93 -9.83 4.23 15.79
C ILE A 93 -10.98 3.25 16.02
N SER A 94 -12.21 3.67 15.71
CA SER A 94 -13.41 2.83 15.83
C SER A 94 -13.32 1.55 14.99
N ASP A 95 -13.91 0.45 15.46
CA ASP A 95 -13.94 -0.81 14.72
C ASP A 95 -14.72 -0.71 13.41
N ALA A 96 -15.79 0.08 13.36
CA ALA A 96 -16.52 0.37 12.12
C ALA A 96 -15.62 0.99 11.05
N PHE A 97 -14.67 1.86 11.43
CA PHE A 97 -13.69 2.40 10.50
C PHE A 97 -12.71 1.33 10.02
N LYS A 98 -12.20 0.51 10.95
CA LYS A 98 -11.25 -0.56 10.63
C LYS A 98 -11.86 -1.50 9.59
N ASP A 99 -13.10 -1.92 9.82
CA ASP A 99 -13.85 -2.78 8.89
C ASP A 99 -14.05 -2.12 7.52
N LEU A 100 -14.48 -0.84 7.48
CA LEU A 100 -14.60 -0.08 6.23
C LEU A 100 -13.28 -0.06 5.46
N PHE A 101 -12.19 0.32 6.15
CA PHE A 101 -10.87 0.44 5.55
C PHE A 101 -10.42 -0.90 4.97
N CYS A 102 -10.50 -1.99 5.73
CA CYS A 102 -10.12 -3.34 5.28
C CYS A 102 -10.82 -3.73 3.98
N LYS A 103 -12.13 -3.46 3.86
CA LYS A 103 -12.93 -3.80 2.68
C LYS A 103 -12.67 -2.87 1.49
N MET A 104 -12.31 -1.61 1.72
CA MET A 104 -11.95 -0.69 0.63
C MET A 104 -10.57 -0.98 0.03
N VAL A 105 -9.63 -1.53 0.83
CA VAL A 105 -8.28 -1.90 0.38
C VAL A 105 -8.11 -3.39 0.11
N ALA A 106 -9.21 -4.10 -0.15
CA ALA A 106 -9.15 -5.51 -0.52
C ALA A 106 -8.18 -5.75 -1.69
N ILE A 107 -7.38 -6.82 -1.59
CA ILE A 107 -6.34 -7.12 -2.57
C ILE A 107 -6.97 -7.39 -3.93
N ASP A 108 -8.03 -8.21 -3.96
CA ASP A 108 -8.84 -8.45 -5.13
C ASP A 108 -9.72 -7.21 -5.42
N PRO A 109 -9.61 -6.57 -6.60
CA PRO A 109 -10.46 -5.44 -6.97
C PRO A 109 -11.95 -5.75 -6.93
N GLU A 110 -12.37 -7.00 -7.18
CA GLU A 110 -13.79 -7.38 -7.21
C GLU A 110 -14.40 -7.51 -5.80
N GLU A 111 -13.57 -7.74 -4.79
CA GLU A 111 -13.97 -7.77 -3.38
C GLU A 111 -14.00 -6.37 -2.75
N ARG A 112 -13.53 -5.34 -3.47
CA ARG A 112 -13.56 -3.96 -2.95
C ARG A 112 -14.97 -3.41 -2.93
N LEU A 113 -15.29 -2.68 -1.86
CA LEU A 113 -16.59 -2.02 -1.77
C LEU A 113 -16.79 -1.03 -2.91
N THR A 114 -17.93 -1.15 -3.58
CA THR A 114 -18.46 -0.11 -4.46
C THR A 114 -18.87 1.12 -3.67
N ILE A 115 -18.97 2.27 -4.34
CA ILE A 115 -19.46 3.51 -3.71
C ILE A 115 -20.85 3.36 -3.07
N LYS A 116 -21.72 2.52 -3.64
CA LYS A 116 -23.05 2.23 -3.08
C LYS A 116 -22.93 1.49 -1.75
N GLN A 117 -22.03 0.50 -1.67
CA GLN A 117 -21.81 -0.25 -0.44
C GLN A 117 -21.12 0.62 0.62
N ILE A 118 -20.17 1.48 0.24
CA ILE A 118 -19.52 2.43 1.16
C ILE A 118 -20.56 3.37 1.79
N LYS A 119 -21.48 3.92 0.99
CA LYS A 119 -22.55 4.81 1.50
C LYS A 119 -23.54 4.14 2.45
N ASN A 120 -23.64 2.81 2.38
CA ASN A 120 -24.47 2.00 3.27
C ASN A 120 -23.68 1.36 4.41
N HIS A 121 -22.38 1.66 4.52
CA HIS A 121 -21.53 1.12 5.56
C HIS A 121 -21.83 1.80 6.90
N GLU A 122 -21.77 1.04 8.00
CA GLU A 122 -22.04 1.54 9.35
C GLU A 122 -21.24 2.81 9.67
N TRP A 123 -19.93 2.80 9.38
CA TRP A 123 -19.07 3.98 9.57
C TRP A 123 -19.55 5.22 8.80
N PHE A 124 -20.07 5.06 7.59
CA PHE A 124 -20.57 6.19 6.79
C PHE A 124 -21.91 6.72 7.32
N LEU A 125 -22.75 5.83 7.85
CA LEU A 125 -24.04 6.14 8.45
C LEU A 125 -23.94 6.56 9.92
N GLY A 126 -22.72 6.59 10.48
CA GLY A 126 -22.46 6.98 11.85
C GLY A 126 -22.87 8.43 12.15
N PRO A 127 -22.98 8.78 13.44
CA PRO A 127 -23.37 10.12 13.85
C PRO A 127 -22.37 11.16 13.34
N LEU A 128 -22.89 12.25 12.79
CA LEU A 128 -22.10 13.40 12.39
C LEU A 128 -22.19 14.47 13.48
N PRO A 129 -21.07 15.10 13.87
CA PRO A 129 -21.10 16.20 14.81
C PRO A 129 -21.90 17.37 14.23
N GLY A 130 -22.58 18.11 15.12
CA GLY A 130 -23.35 19.28 14.73
C GLY A 130 -22.46 20.41 14.21
N GLN A 131 -23.01 21.33 13.40
CA GLN A 131 -22.22 22.47 12.90
C GLN A 131 -21.58 23.30 14.01
N GLU A 132 -22.28 23.46 15.14
CA GLU A 132 -21.79 24.17 16.32
C GLU A 132 -20.61 23.45 16.98
N GLU A 133 -20.73 22.13 17.17
CA GLU A 133 -19.67 21.29 17.73
C GLU A 133 -18.40 21.34 16.86
N ILE A 134 -18.59 21.25 15.54
CA ILE A 134 -17.50 21.39 14.56
C ILE A 134 -16.86 22.78 14.68
N ALA A 135 -17.66 23.85 14.73
CA ALA A 135 -17.17 25.22 14.82
C ALA A 135 -16.39 25.47 16.12
N LEU A 136 -16.88 24.96 17.25
CA LEU A 136 -16.21 25.03 18.55
C LEU A 136 -14.86 24.31 18.50
N HIS A 137 -14.82 23.08 18.00
CA HIS A 137 -13.57 22.31 17.87
C HIS A 137 -12.53 23.04 17.01
N PHE A 138 -12.94 23.61 15.87
CA PHE A 138 -12.04 24.39 15.02
C PHE A 138 -11.56 25.67 15.69
N ALA A 139 -12.42 26.37 16.44
CA ALA A 139 -12.05 27.58 17.16
C ALA A 139 -11.00 27.29 18.25
N GLU A 140 -11.18 26.22 19.03
CA GLU A 140 -10.21 25.77 20.04
C GLU A 140 -8.86 25.43 19.42
N LYS A 141 -8.83 24.66 18.34
CA LYS A 141 -7.59 24.31 17.63
C LYS A 141 -6.89 25.54 17.04
N GLN A 142 -7.65 26.52 16.52
CA GLN A 142 -7.07 27.78 16.04
C GLN A 142 -6.44 28.59 17.15
N GLN A 143 -7.06 28.65 18.34
CA GLN A 143 -6.49 29.33 19.50
C GLN A 143 -5.22 28.64 20.00
N ALA A 144 -5.24 27.30 20.12
CA ALA A 144 -4.07 26.51 20.51
C ALA A 144 -2.89 26.67 19.53
N ASN A 145 -3.18 26.75 18.22
CA ASN A 145 -2.15 27.00 17.22
C ASN A 145 -1.58 28.43 17.33
N LYS A 146 -2.40 29.44 17.64
CA LYS A 146 -1.94 30.84 17.82
C LYS A 146 -1.08 31.02 19.08
N SER A 147 -1.41 30.37 20.18
CA SER A 147 -0.62 30.41 21.43
C SER A 147 0.71 29.66 21.33
N SER A 148 0.86 28.76 20.35
CA SER A 148 2.09 28.00 20.08
C SER A 148 3.09 28.73 19.17
N VAL A 149 2.71 29.87 18.56
CA VAL A 149 3.62 30.68 17.73
C VAL A 149 4.42 31.64 18.63
N LYS A 150 5.70 31.33 18.90
CA LYS A 150 6.65 32.30 19.48
C LYS A 150 6.86 33.47 18.50
N PRO A 151 7.03 34.73 18.97
CA PRO A 151 7.32 35.84 18.08
C PRO A 151 8.61 35.58 17.31
N ALA A 152 8.54 35.76 15.99
CA ALA A 152 9.69 35.66 15.10
C ALA A 152 10.78 36.62 15.57
N LYS A 153 11.97 36.09 15.90
CA LYS A 153 13.17 36.92 16.04
C LYS A 153 13.46 37.53 14.67
N GLN A 154 13.44 38.85 14.60
CA GLN A 154 13.97 39.64 13.49
C GLN A 154 15.46 39.34 13.29
N GLY A 155 15.88 39.12 12.03
CA GLY A 155 17.26 38.90 11.60
C GLY A 155 17.42 37.53 10.93
N GLU A 156 17.89 37.38 9.69
CA GLU A 156 18.60 38.27 8.77
C GLU A 156 18.18 37.93 7.33
N ARG A 157 18.17 38.94 6.46
CA ARG A 157 18.12 38.74 5.01
C ARG A 157 19.29 37.85 4.59
N ARG A 158 19.03 36.61 4.18
CA ARG A 158 19.97 35.86 3.33
C ARG A 158 19.73 36.21 1.88
N THR A 159 20.70 36.96 1.38
CA THR A 159 20.88 37.43 0.02
C THR A 159 20.89 36.28 -0.98
N SER A 160 20.27 36.54 -2.13
CA SER A 160 20.35 35.70 -3.32
C SER A 160 21.81 35.61 -3.77
N LEU A 161 22.39 34.41 -3.73
CA LEU A 161 23.63 34.09 -4.44
C LEU A 161 23.27 33.17 -5.59
N LYS A 162 23.16 33.76 -6.78
CA LYS A 162 23.44 33.06 -8.03
C LYS A 162 24.93 32.78 -8.04
N ASN A 163 25.34 31.52 -8.24
CA ASN A 163 26.22 31.23 -9.36
C ASN A 163 26.27 29.72 -9.74
N PRO A 164 26.55 29.43 -11.02
CA PRO A 164 26.49 28.11 -11.62
C PRO A 164 27.88 27.44 -11.66
N ALA A 165 27.97 26.13 -11.40
CA ALA A 165 29.06 25.29 -11.91
C ALA A 165 28.81 23.78 -11.73
N LYS A 166 29.22 23.07 -12.77
CA LYS A 166 29.22 21.63 -13.10
C LYS A 166 29.70 20.64 -12.01
N SER A 167 29.37 19.36 -12.29
CA SER A 167 30.01 18.10 -11.85
C SER A 167 29.32 17.43 -10.66
N GLN A 168 29.06 16.13 -10.58
CA GLN A 168 29.66 14.95 -11.20
C GLN A 168 28.73 13.74 -10.97
N LYS A 169 28.76 12.75 -11.88
CA LYS A 169 28.14 11.43 -11.70
C LYS A 169 28.69 10.73 -10.45
N LEU A 170 27.83 10.15 -9.62
CA LEU A 170 28.19 9.09 -8.68
C LEU A 170 27.25 7.89 -8.87
N LYS A 171 27.84 6.79 -9.34
CA LYS A 171 27.30 5.43 -9.19
C LYS A 171 27.50 5.02 -7.74
N ALA A 172 26.53 4.30 -7.17
CA ALA A 172 26.78 3.42 -6.03
C ALA A 172 26.00 2.11 -6.22
N VAL A 173 26.74 1.01 -6.03
CA VAL A 173 26.39 -0.39 -6.22
C VAL A 173 26.27 -1.04 -4.83
N SER A 174 25.33 -1.99 -4.70
CA SER A 174 25.14 -3.08 -3.70
C SER A 174 25.04 -2.69 -2.20
N ASP A 175 24.20 -3.30 -1.37
CA ASP A 175 24.03 -4.73 -1.12
C ASP A 175 22.56 -5.12 -0.80
N LYS A 176 22.04 -6.14 -1.49
CA LYS A 176 20.85 -6.91 -1.08
C LYS A 176 21.32 -8.23 -0.48
N GLN A 177 21.50 -8.28 0.84
CA GLN A 177 22.17 -9.40 1.52
C GLN A 177 21.39 -10.72 1.63
N ASN A 178 20.29 -10.95 0.91
CA ASN A 178 19.63 -12.27 1.01
C ASN A 178 18.95 -12.81 -0.25
N THR A 179 19.29 -12.31 -1.43
CA THR A 179 18.74 -12.85 -2.68
C THR A 179 19.80 -13.63 -3.44
N ARG A 180 19.74 -14.97 -3.37
CA ARG A 180 20.54 -15.85 -4.23
C ARG A 180 19.82 -16.06 -5.57
N TYR A 181 20.49 -15.74 -6.66
CA TYR A 181 19.98 -15.95 -8.01
C TYR A 181 20.61 -17.23 -8.59
N TYR A 182 19.78 -18.13 -9.11
CA TYR A 182 20.23 -19.34 -9.80
C TYR A 182 19.95 -19.19 -11.30
N LYS A 183 20.97 -19.39 -12.13
CA LYS A 183 20.84 -19.41 -13.60
C LYS A 183 20.57 -20.85 -14.02
N VAL A 184 19.42 -21.12 -14.62
CA VAL A 184 19.04 -22.47 -15.04
C VAL A 184 18.80 -22.48 -16.55
N GLY A 185 19.43 -23.43 -17.24
CA GLY A 185 19.47 -23.51 -18.70
C GLY A 185 18.18 -24.02 -19.34
N ASN A 186 17.33 -24.71 -18.59
CA ASN A 186 16.02 -25.15 -19.05
C ASN A 186 15.03 -25.10 -17.90
N ALA A 187 14.24 -24.02 -17.85
CA ALA A 187 13.33 -23.73 -16.74
C ALA A 187 12.33 -24.87 -16.54
N ASP A 188 11.85 -25.48 -17.62
CA ASP A 188 10.79 -26.50 -17.56
C ASP A 188 11.26 -27.80 -16.85
N ILE A 189 12.50 -28.25 -17.09
CA ILE A 189 13.09 -29.44 -16.43
C ILE A 189 13.32 -29.21 -14.93
N LEU A 190 13.72 -27.99 -14.56
CA LEU A 190 13.86 -27.62 -13.15
C LEU A 190 12.49 -27.59 -12.45
N MET A 191 11.46 -27.11 -13.15
CA MET A 191 10.11 -27.05 -12.62
C MET A 191 9.54 -28.44 -12.35
N ASP A 192 9.77 -29.42 -13.24
CA ASP A 192 9.32 -30.79 -13.02
C ASP A 192 9.98 -31.41 -11.78
N LYS A 193 11.28 -31.18 -11.59
CA LYS A 193 12.02 -31.63 -10.38
C LYS A 193 11.55 -30.95 -9.10
N ILE A 194 11.20 -29.66 -9.16
CA ILE A 194 10.64 -28.92 -8.01
C ILE A 194 9.24 -29.44 -7.67
N ILE A 195 8.41 -29.74 -8.67
CA ILE A 195 7.08 -30.31 -8.48
C ILE A 195 7.17 -31.72 -7.88
N GLU A 196 8.10 -32.55 -8.37
CA GLU A 196 8.34 -33.89 -7.85
C GLU A 196 8.82 -33.85 -6.40
N PHE A 197 9.78 -32.96 -6.08
CA PHE A 197 10.24 -32.71 -4.71
C PHE A 197 9.10 -32.21 -3.81
N ALA A 198 8.25 -31.31 -4.31
CA ALA A 198 7.12 -30.79 -3.57
C ALA A 198 6.09 -31.88 -3.23
N LYS A 199 5.76 -32.74 -4.21
CA LYS A 199 4.87 -33.90 -3.99
C LYS A 199 5.46 -34.88 -2.98
N LYS A 200 6.76 -35.18 -3.09
CA LYS A 200 7.47 -36.10 -2.18
C LYS A 200 7.47 -35.64 -0.73
N ASN A 201 7.47 -34.32 -0.49
CA ASN A 201 7.49 -33.71 0.84
C ASN A 201 6.12 -33.13 1.26
N HIS A 202 5.03 -33.51 0.59
CA HIS A 202 3.65 -33.06 0.89
C HIS A 202 3.41 -31.53 0.82
N TYR A 203 4.16 -30.80 0.00
CA TYR A 203 3.96 -29.37 -0.23
C TYR A 203 2.84 -29.11 -1.25
N ARG A 204 2.05 -28.05 -1.05
CA ARG A 204 1.00 -27.63 -1.99
C ARG A 204 1.56 -26.60 -2.98
N PHE A 205 1.38 -26.87 -4.28
CA PHE A 205 1.90 -26.04 -5.37
C PHE A 205 0.78 -25.58 -6.30
N LYS A 206 0.76 -24.28 -6.66
CA LYS A 206 -0.15 -23.75 -7.69
C LYS A 206 0.63 -23.02 -8.78
N LYS A 207 0.44 -23.47 -10.02
CA LYS A 207 0.99 -22.84 -11.22
C LYS A 207 0.11 -21.65 -11.61
N CYS A 208 0.70 -20.45 -11.70
CA CYS A 208 0.04 -19.26 -12.27
C CYS A 208 0.82 -18.78 -13.52
N PRO A 209 0.21 -17.94 -14.38
CA PRO A 209 0.81 -17.54 -15.66
C PRO A 209 2.14 -16.78 -15.53
N ASP A 210 2.24 -15.86 -14.55
CA ASP A 210 3.35 -14.89 -14.44
C ASP A 210 4.32 -15.19 -13.28
N TYR A 211 3.88 -15.97 -12.31
CA TYR A 211 4.69 -16.42 -11.17
C TYR A 211 4.18 -17.76 -10.65
N PHE A 212 5.01 -18.47 -9.89
CA PHE A 212 4.63 -19.70 -9.22
C PHE A 212 4.43 -19.42 -7.73
N ARG A 213 3.27 -19.82 -7.19
CA ARG A 213 2.96 -19.69 -5.76
C ARG A 213 3.19 -21.05 -5.09
N ILE A 214 4.21 -21.10 -4.24
CA ILE A 214 4.52 -22.26 -3.40
C ILE A 214 3.96 -21.99 -2.02
N ILE A 215 3.16 -22.91 -1.49
CA ILE A 215 2.61 -22.85 -0.13
C ILE A 215 3.15 -24.06 0.63
N LEU A 216 4.06 -23.80 1.56
CA LEU A 216 4.58 -24.78 2.49
C LEU A 216 3.69 -24.78 3.72
N GLN A 217 3.05 -25.90 4.01
CA GLN A 217 2.36 -26.12 5.27
C GLN A 217 3.30 -26.91 6.16
N ILE A 218 3.74 -26.30 7.26
CA ILE A 218 4.56 -26.94 8.28
C ILE A 218 3.63 -27.27 9.44
N GLU A 219 3.52 -28.55 9.75
CA GLU A 219 2.77 -29.04 10.90
C GLU A 219 3.74 -29.34 12.05
N GLU A 220 3.63 -28.58 13.12
CA GLU A 220 4.24 -28.92 14.41
C GLU A 220 3.13 -29.25 15.40
N ALA A 221 3.43 -30.06 16.42
CA ALA A 221 2.53 -30.85 17.28
C ALA A 221 1.23 -30.20 17.82
N SER A 222 1.00 -28.90 17.65
CA SER A 222 -0.27 -28.22 17.94
C SER A 222 -0.59 -27.01 17.04
N LYS A 223 0.19 -26.71 15.99
CA LYS A 223 0.00 -25.55 15.12
C LYS A 223 0.46 -25.82 13.68
N SER A 224 -0.34 -25.38 12.71
CA SER A 224 0.03 -25.39 11.29
C SER A 224 0.47 -23.99 10.88
N THR A 225 1.71 -23.88 10.39
CA THR A 225 2.28 -22.63 9.87
C THR A 225 2.37 -22.69 8.36
N PHE A 226 1.90 -21.65 7.68
CA PHE A 226 1.94 -21.57 6.23
C PHE A 226 3.02 -20.58 5.78
N ILE A 227 4.00 -21.05 5.01
CA ILE A 227 5.01 -20.19 4.39
C ILE A 227 4.71 -20.10 2.91
N GLN A 228 4.56 -18.88 2.41
CA GLN A 228 4.26 -18.62 1.01
C GLN A 228 5.46 -17.99 0.30
N MET A 229 5.81 -18.56 -0.86
CA MET A 229 6.87 -18.06 -1.72
C MET A 229 6.36 -17.85 -3.14
N ASN A 230 6.66 -16.68 -3.71
CA ASN A 230 6.36 -16.37 -5.11
C ASN A 230 7.65 -16.44 -5.92
N VAL A 231 7.71 -17.36 -6.89
CA VAL A 231 8.84 -17.51 -7.81
C VAL A 231 8.44 -16.88 -9.15
N LEU A 232 9.06 -15.75 -9.50
CA LEU A 232 8.77 -15.03 -10.74
C LEU A 232 9.27 -15.83 -11.95
N LYS A 233 8.44 -15.97 -12.98
CA LYS A 233 8.89 -16.49 -14.28
C LYS A 233 9.64 -15.38 -14.99
N LYS A 234 10.91 -15.59 -15.33
CA LYS A 234 11.68 -14.58 -16.06
C LYS A 234 10.97 -14.30 -17.41
N PRO A 235 10.72 -13.05 -17.80
CA PRO A 235 10.15 -12.75 -19.10
C PRO A 235 11.07 -13.30 -20.20
N LYS A 236 10.48 -14.00 -21.18
CA LYS A 236 11.20 -14.36 -22.41
C LYS A 236 11.56 -13.03 -23.08
N GLU A 237 12.85 -12.82 -23.24
CA GLU A 237 13.53 -11.81 -24.06
C GLU A 237 12.64 -10.70 -24.64
N GLU A 238 12.81 -9.48 -24.11
CA GLU A 238 12.41 -8.26 -24.81
C GLU A 238 13.09 -8.26 -26.19
N VAL A 239 12.32 -8.57 -27.24
CA VAL A 239 12.66 -8.13 -28.59
C VAL A 239 12.53 -6.61 -28.57
N ARG A 240 13.68 -5.93 -28.49
CA ARG A 240 13.77 -4.49 -28.72
C ARG A 240 13.47 -4.23 -30.20
N CYS A 241 12.41 -3.48 -30.47
CA CYS A 241 12.32 -2.65 -31.67
C CYS A 241 12.90 -1.28 -31.36
#